data_AF-A0A3C0SJI5-F1
#
_entry.id   AF-A0A3C0SJI5-F1
#
_cell.length_a   1.000
_cell.length_b   1.000
_cell.length_c   1.000
_cell.angle_alpha   90.00
_cell.angle_beta   90.00
_cell.angle_gamma   90.00
#
_symmetry.space_group_name_H-M   'P 1'
#
loop_
_entity.id
_entity.type
_entity.pdbx_description
1 polymer ?
#
loop_
_entity_poly.entity_id
_entity_poly.type
_entity_poly.pdbx_seq_one_letter_code
_entity_poly.pdbx_strand_id
1 'polypeptide(L)'
;MRESPPSSKWEVPLAERMRPRTLEEMAGQRHLLSRGAPLYRVVQSGHVPSCILYGPPGVGKTSIARLMATMTKRDFLEINAVSANVAALRDLVAEAKHLKNISGRTPVAFVDEIYHFNRQQQ
;
A
#
# COMPACT_ATOMS: atom_id res chain seq x y z
N MET A 1 -7.23 10.68 -28.38
CA MET A 1 -6.98 10.33 -26.97
C MET A 1 -8.05 11.03 -26.14
N ARG A 2 -9.10 10.32 -25.70
CA ARG A 2 -10.16 10.93 -24.90
C ARG A 2 -9.76 10.79 -23.43
N GLU A 3 -9.45 11.90 -22.78
CA GLU A 3 -9.31 11.93 -21.32
C GLU A 3 -10.69 11.61 -20.71
N SER A 4 -10.75 10.58 -19.87
CA SER A 4 -11.95 10.27 -19.10
C SER A 4 -12.25 11.46 -18.17
N PRO A 5 -13.51 11.90 -18.04
CA PRO A 5 -13.85 13.01 -17.15
C PRO A 5 -13.42 12.67 -15.71
N PRO A 6 -13.00 13.67 -14.91
CA PRO A 6 -12.67 13.43 -13.52
C PRO A 6 -13.88 12.82 -12.83
N SER A 7 -13.71 11.61 -12.27
CA SER A 7 -14.79 10.92 -11.56
C SER A 7 -15.40 11.86 -10.51
N SER A 8 -16.72 11.94 -10.52
CA SER A 8 -17.45 12.75 -9.55
C SER A 8 -17.07 12.26 -8.15
N LYS A 9 -16.94 13.17 -7.17
CA LYS A 9 -16.67 12.82 -5.76
C LYS A 9 -17.66 11.76 -5.23
N TRP A 10 -18.82 11.60 -5.86
CA TRP A 10 -19.86 10.64 -5.53
C TRP A 10 -19.67 9.24 -6.16
N GLU A 11 -18.83 9.11 -7.18
CA GLU A 11 -18.51 7.83 -7.84
C GLU A 11 -17.41 7.06 -7.11
N VAL A 12 -16.62 7.76 -6.26
CA VAL A 12 -15.60 7.13 -5.42
C VAL A 12 -16.24 6.61 -4.13
N PRO A 13 -16.09 5.31 -3.79
CA PRO A 13 -16.64 4.75 -2.55
C PRO A 13 -16.25 5.54 -1.31
N LEU A 14 -17.17 5.65 -0.34
CA LEU A 14 -16.92 6.38 0.90
C LEU A 14 -15.66 5.88 1.63
N ALA A 15 -15.47 4.56 1.67
CA ALA A 15 -14.31 3.93 2.30
C ALA A 15 -12.98 4.41 1.69
N GLU A 16 -12.93 4.60 0.37
CA GLU A 16 -11.75 5.12 -0.31
C GLU A 16 -11.52 6.59 0.03
N ARG A 17 -12.59 7.40 0.03
CA ARG A 17 -12.53 8.83 0.36
C ARG A 17 -12.12 9.09 1.82
N MET A 18 -12.46 8.18 2.73
CA MET A 18 -12.17 8.27 4.15
C MET A 18 -10.79 7.70 4.54
N ARG A 19 -9.98 7.23 3.57
CA ARG A 19 -8.63 6.73 3.89
C ARG A 19 -7.78 7.85 4.51
N PRO A 20 -7.07 7.56 5.62
CA PRO A 20 -6.21 8.54 6.26
C PRO A 20 -5.02 8.91 5.38
N ARG A 21 -4.57 10.15 5.51
CA ARG A 21 -3.44 10.75 4.78
C ARG A 21 -2.23 10.97 5.67
N THR A 22 -2.42 10.97 6.98
CA THR A 22 -1.36 11.07 7.99
C THR A 22 -1.50 9.97 9.05
N LEU A 23 -0.47 9.78 9.88
CA LEU A 23 -0.55 8.81 10.99
C LEU A 23 -1.58 9.27 12.05
N GLU A 24 -1.75 10.58 12.22
CA GLU A 24 -2.66 11.18 13.19
C GLU A 24 -4.14 10.99 12.81
N GLU A 25 -4.45 10.90 11.51
CA GLU A 25 -5.80 10.62 11.01
C GLU A 25 -6.22 9.15 11.17
N MET A 26 -5.26 8.24 11.40
CA MET A 26 -5.55 6.82 11.53
C MET A 26 -6.24 6.52 12.85
N ALA A 27 -7.47 6.01 12.78
CA ALA A 27 -8.22 5.59 13.95
C ALA A 27 -7.66 4.27 14.52
N GLY A 28 -7.34 4.28 15.83
CA GLY A 28 -6.83 3.10 16.53
C GLY A 28 -5.34 2.84 16.33
N GLN A 29 -4.91 1.59 16.53
CA GLN A 29 -3.53 1.12 16.30
C GLN A 29 -2.42 1.98 16.95
N ARG A 30 -2.71 2.66 18.07
CA ARG A 30 -1.76 3.58 18.72
C ARG A 30 -0.44 2.93 19.07
N HIS A 31 -0.45 1.66 19.47
CA HIS A 31 0.76 0.89 19.77
C HIS A 31 1.72 0.73 18.57
N LEU A 32 1.26 0.94 17.34
CA LEU A 32 2.08 0.94 16.12
C LEU A 32 2.41 2.36 15.64
N LEU A 33 1.51 3.31 15.87
CA LEU A 33 1.51 4.62 15.19
C LEU A 33 1.90 5.80 16.10
N SER A 34 1.84 5.65 17.42
CA SER A 34 2.21 6.71 18.35
C SER A 34 3.68 7.11 18.18
N ARG A 35 4.04 8.31 18.62
CA ARG A 35 5.44 8.75 18.64
C ARG A 35 6.33 7.68 19.29
N GLY A 36 7.41 7.30 18.61
CA GLY A 36 8.34 6.26 19.06
C GLY A 36 7.94 4.80 18.77
N ALA A 37 6.70 4.55 18.33
CA ALA A 37 6.23 3.23 17.95
C ALA A 37 6.86 2.75 16.62
N PRO A 38 6.80 1.45 16.30
CA PRO A 38 7.52 0.88 15.15
C PRO A 38 7.21 1.56 13.81
N LEU A 39 5.94 1.77 13.46
CA LEU A 39 5.59 2.39 12.17
C LEU A 39 5.92 3.88 12.15
N TYR A 40 5.79 4.57 13.28
CA TYR A 40 6.24 5.95 13.42
C TYR A 40 7.74 6.06 13.09
N ARG A 41 8.58 5.18 13.65
CA ARG A 41 10.03 5.17 13.38
C ARG A 41 10.36 4.82 11.92
N VAL A 42 9.64 3.89 11.31
CA VAL A 42 9.79 3.53 9.88
C VAL A 42 9.52 4.73 8.97
N VAL A 43 8.44 5.45 9.23
CA VAL A 43 8.08 6.63 8.45
C VAL A 43 9.11 7.75 8.65
N GLN A 44 9.54 8.00 9.89
CA GLN A 44 10.53 9.05 10.20
C GLN A 44 11.91 8.77 9.62
N SER A 45 12.35 7.50 9.58
CA SER A 45 13.64 7.14 9.01
C SER A 45 13.66 7.18 7.48
N GLY A 46 12.50 7.25 6.83
CA GLY A 46 12.37 7.16 5.38
C GLY A 46 12.66 5.75 4.82
N HIS A 47 12.90 4.76 5.68
CA HIS A 47 13.21 3.38 5.30
C HIS A 47 12.01 2.48 5.54
N VAL A 48 11.38 2.01 4.46
CA VAL A 48 10.27 1.05 4.50
C VAL A 48 10.83 -0.38 4.35
N PRO A 49 10.83 -1.21 5.40
CA PRO A 49 11.27 -2.59 5.32
C PRO A 49 10.19 -3.49 4.70
N SER A 50 10.60 -4.63 4.17
CA SER A 50 9.66 -5.73 3.87
C SER A 50 9.02 -6.21 5.16
N CYS A 51 7.69 -6.28 5.20
CA CYS A 51 6.95 -6.72 6.39
C CYS A 51 5.61 -7.37 6.00
N ILE A 52 5.01 -8.07 6.96
CA ILE A 52 3.66 -8.63 6.86
C ILE A 52 2.76 -7.83 7.80
N LEU A 53 1.68 -7.27 7.27
CA LEU A 53 0.63 -6.66 8.06
C LEU A 53 -0.44 -7.73 8.36
N TYR A 54 -0.55 -8.14 9.62
CA TYR A 54 -1.47 -9.18 10.05
C TYR A 54 -2.59 -8.62 10.94
N GLY A 55 -3.83 -9.03 10.68
CA GLY A 55 -4.99 -8.65 11.47
C GLY A 55 -6.30 -8.86 10.73
N PRO A 56 -7.44 -8.76 11.44
CA PRO A 56 -8.77 -9.00 10.86
C PRO A 56 -9.12 -8.03 9.72
N PRO A 57 -10.16 -8.31 8.92
CA PRO A 57 -10.63 -7.38 7.89
C PRO A 57 -11.02 -6.03 8.52
N GLY A 58 -10.78 -4.93 7.80
CA GLY A 58 -11.18 -3.59 8.26
C GLY A 58 -10.25 -2.89 9.26
N VAL A 59 -9.17 -3.53 9.75
CA VAL A 59 -8.23 -2.87 10.71
C VAL A 59 -7.26 -1.86 10.08
N GLY A 60 -7.40 -1.59 8.77
CA GLY A 60 -6.63 -0.57 8.07
C GLY A 60 -5.24 -1.00 7.59
N LYS A 61 -5.01 -2.28 7.32
CA LYS A 61 -3.74 -2.80 6.76
C LYS A 61 -3.33 -2.07 5.47
N THR A 62 -4.24 -1.99 4.50
CA THR A 62 -4.03 -1.30 3.23
C THR A 62 -3.77 0.19 3.44
N SER A 63 -4.51 0.82 4.38
CA SER A 63 -4.29 2.23 4.75
C SER A 63 -2.91 2.46 5.34
N ILE A 64 -2.44 1.56 6.21
CA ILE A 64 -1.08 1.62 6.79
C ILE A 64 -0.01 1.49 5.70
N ALA A 65 -0.12 0.52 4.80
CA ALA A 65 0.84 0.34 3.72
C ALA A 65 0.90 1.57 2.79
N ARG A 66 -0.26 2.15 2.47
CA ARG A 66 -0.36 3.37 1.68
C ARG A 66 0.24 4.58 2.39
N LEU A 67 -0.03 4.75 3.69
CA LEU A 67 0.58 5.80 4.51
C LEU A 67 2.11 5.70 4.53
N MET A 68 2.66 4.49 4.66
CA MET A 68 4.11 4.29 4.61
C MET A 68 4.69 4.78 3.28
N ALA A 69 4.04 4.50 2.15
CA ALA A 69 4.47 4.98 0.84
C ALA A 69 4.35 6.50 0.70
N THR A 70 3.19 7.06 1.02
CA THR A 70 2.92 8.50 0.92
C THR A 70 3.88 9.31 1.80
N MET A 71 4.04 8.92 3.07
CA MET A 71 4.86 9.69 4.00
C MET A 71 6.36 9.54 3.72
N THR A 72 6.79 8.43 3.12
CA THR A 72 8.17 8.27 2.63
C THR A 72 8.37 8.74 1.19
N LYS A 73 7.33 9.36 0.58
CA LYS A 73 7.34 9.93 -0.78
C LYS A 73 7.80 8.92 -1.84
N ARG A 74 7.19 7.73 -1.81
CA ARG A 74 7.42 6.62 -2.72
C ARG A 74 6.12 6.27 -3.45
N ASP A 75 6.24 5.79 -4.68
CA ASP A 75 5.11 5.22 -5.40
C ASP A 75 4.54 4.01 -4.65
N PHE A 76 3.23 3.79 -4.82
CA PHE A 76 2.52 2.68 -4.22
C PHE A 76 1.96 1.77 -5.31
N LEU A 77 2.43 0.54 -5.35
CA LEU A 77 1.99 -0.50 -6.27
C LEU A 77 1.19 -1.52 -5.48
N GLU A 78 -0.03 -1.83 -5.91
CA GLU A 78 -0.95 -2.71 -5.19
C GLU A 78 -1.46 -3.82 -6.10
N ILE A 79 -1.42 -5.06 -5.64
CA ILE A 79 -2.07 -6.22 -6.26
C ILE A 79 -2.85 -7.00 -5.21
N ASN A 80 -3.92 -7.67 -5.64
CA ASN A 80 -4.66 -8.62 -4.81
C ASN A 80 -4.30 -10.05 -5.24
N ALA A 81 -3.82 -10.88 -4.30
CA ALA A 81 -3.36 -12.23 -4.56
C ALA A 81 -4.48 -13.24 -4.93
N VAL A 82 -5.75 -12.90 -4.69
CA VAL A 82 -6.89 -13.73 -5.13
C VAL A 82 -7.03 -13.68 -6.65
N SER A 83 -6.92 -12.48 -7.23
CA SER A 83 -7.08 -12.25 -8.67
C SER A 83 -5.76 -12.30 -9.45
N ALA A 84 -4.62 -12.14 -8.77
CA ALA A 84 -3.31 -12.06 -9.42
C ALA A 84 -2.70 -13.45 -9.65
N ASN A 85 -2.21 -13.68 -10.87
CA ASN A 85 -1.37 -14.83 -11.21
C ASN A 85 0.12 -14.47 -11.08
N VAL A 86 0.99 -15.44 -11.40
CA VAL A 86 2.46 -15.24 -11.39
C VAL A 86 2.91 -14.16 -12.38
N ALA A 87 2.21 -13.99 -13.51
CA ALA A 87 2.54 -12.96 -14.49
C ALA A 87 2.30 -11.55 -13.91
N ALA A 88 1.16 -11.32 -13.25
CA ALA A 88 0.86 -10.04 -12.60
C ALA A 88 1.91 -9.65 -11.55
N LEU A 89 2.45 -10.62 -10.80
CA LEU A 89 3.55 -10.36 -9.86
C LEU A 89 4.84 -9.96 -10.58
N ARG A 90 5.16 -10.61 -11.72
CA ARG A 90 6.33 -10.23 -12.54
C ARG A 90 6.18 -8.83 -13.12
N ASP A 91 4.98 -8.49 -13.58
CA ASP A 91 4.68 -7.16 -14.13
C ASP A 91 4.82 -6.08 -13.05
N LEU A 92 4.32 -6.33 -11.83
CA LEU A 92 4.50 -5.42 -10.71
C LEU A 92 5.99 -5.24 -10.35
N VAL A 93 6.80 -6.30 -10.40
CA VAL A 93 8.26 -6.20 -10.15
C VAL A 93 8.96 -5.42 -11.27
N ALA A 94 8.55 -5.62 -12.52
CA ALA A 94 9.09 -4.87 -13.66
C ALA A 94 8.77 -3.38 -13.52
N GLU A 95 7.53 -3.04 -13.18
CA GLU A 95 7.09 -1.66 -12.94
C GLU A 95 7.82 -1.03 -11.75
N ALA A 96 8.00 -1.78 -10.66
CA ALA A 96 8.76 -1.31 -9.50
C ALA A 96 10.22 -0.94 -9.86
N LYS A 97 10.86 -1.75 -10.72
CA LYS A 97 12.21 -1.46 -11.22
C LYS A 97 12.22 -0.22 -12.11
N HIS A 98 11.23 -0.09 -12.98
CA HIS A 98 11.09 1.06 -13.87
C HIS A 98 10.93 2.37 -13.08
N LEU A 99 10.00 2.42 -12.14
CA LEU A 99 9.77 3.59 -11.28
C LEU A 99 10.99 3.93 -10.42
N LYS A 100 11.72 2.93 -9.94
CA LYS A 100 12.98 3.14 -9.21
C LYS A 100 14.04 3.81 -10.09
N ASN A 101 14.15 3.41 -11.36
CA ASN A 101 15.12 3.99 -12.30
C ASN A 101 14.78 5.45 -12.64
N ILE A 102 13.49 5.81 -12.70
CA ILE A 102 13.06 7.19 -12.97
C ILE A 102 13.19 8.08 -11.73
N SER A 103 12.68 7.64 -10.59
CA SER A 103 12.55 8.47 -9.38
C SER A 103 13.76 8.40 -8.45
N GLY A 104 14.63 7.40 -8.63
CA GLY A 104 15.71 7.06 -7.70
C GLY A 104 15.24 6.42 -6.38
N ARG A 105 13.93 6.23 -6.19
CA ARG A 105 13.34 5.66 -4.96
C ARG A 105 12.65 4.35 -5.26
N THR A 106 12.90 3.34 -4.42
CA THR A 106 12.19 2.06 -4.53
C THR A 106 10.71 2.23 -4.13
N PRO A 107 9.74 1.89 -5.01
CA PRO A 107 8.32 1.90 -4.67
C PRO A 107 7.98 0.98 -3.51
N VAL A 108 6.84 1.22 -2.88
CA VAL A 108 6.23 0.29 -1.93
C VAL A 108 5.28 -0.61 -2.71
N ALA A 109 5.62 -1.90 -2.79
CA ALA A 109 4.77 -2.93 -3.34
C ALA A 109 3.93 -3.56 -2.23
N PHE A 110 2.62 -3.60 -2.40
CA PHE A 110 1.66 -4.20 -1.48
C PHE A 110 0.91 -5.34 -2.17
N VAL A 111 0.89 -6.50 -1.49
CA VAL A 111 0.18 -7.70 -1.94
C VAL A 111 -0.91 -7.97 -0.92
N ASP A 112 -2.16 -7.67 -1.27
CA ASP A 112 -3.29 -7.99 -0.42
C ASP A 112 -3.60 -9.47 -0.49
N GLU A 113 -4.11 -10.02 0.62
CA GLU A 113 -4.55 -11.41 0.71
C GLU A 113 -3.48 -12.46 0.33
N ILE A 114 -2.20 -12.17 0.61
CA ILE A 114 -1.04 -12.99 0.22
C ILE A 114 -1.13 -14.49 0.56
N TYR A 115 -1.93 -14.85 1.57
CA TYR A 115 -2.17 -16.25 1.95
C TYR A 115 -2.86 -17.08 0.83
N HIS A 116 -3.49 -16.44 -0.16
CA HIS A 116 -4.06 -17.11 -1.33
C HIS A 116 -3.01 -17.59 -2.34
N PHE A 117 -1.82 -17.01 -2.37
CA PHE A 117 -0.82 -17.26 -3.41
C PHE A 117 -0.30 -18.71 -3.42
N ASN A 118 -0.33 -19.40 -2.27
CA ASN A 118 0.19 -20.76 -2.13
C ASN A 118 -0.78 -21.84 -2.64
N ARG A 119 -2.07 -21.53 -2.82
CA ARG A 119 -3.08 -22.49 -3.30
C ARG A 119 -3.20 -22.55 -4.83
N GLN A 120 -2.75 -21.52 -5.55
CA GLN A 120 -2.77 -21.52 -7.02
C GLN A 120 -1.57 -22.27 -7.65
N GLN A 121 -0.64 -22.77 -6.84
CA GLN A 121 0.54 -23.52 -7.29
C GLN A 121 0.52 -25.02 -6.89
N GLN A 122 -0.60 -25.52 -6.36
CA GLN A 122 -0.83 -26.96 -6.14
C GLN A 122 -1.79 -27.51 -7.18
#